data_AF-A0A453H341-F1
#
_entry.id   AF-A0A453H341-F1
#
_cell.length_a   1.000
_cell.length_b   1.000
_cell.length_c   1.000
_cell.angle_alpha   90.00
_cell.angle_beta   90.00
_cell.angle_gamma   90.00
#
_symmetry.space_group_name_H-M   'P 1'
#
loop_
_entity.id
_entity.type
_entity.pdbx_description
1 polymer ?
#
loop_
_entity_poly.entity_id
_entity_poly.type
_entity_poly.pdbx_seq_one_letter_code
_entity_poly.pdbx_strand_id
1 'polypeptide(L)'
;MLHCIDDRATNNTSITEEADTNDSCRTKTLFMDLLKPIYQQWHLRKLLILAKEDVPCDRETNHDLDQRQVKRRSLKLTDIICFYYYMLRIFSSLNPSIGPLPILNMLSFTPGFLVDLWGTLEISIFGQTGQKSQEPEHVKQLAGSSSGEQISSTRQRRNTKDTPKKWANVLHKITGKSNDADDTNLSDSLTSENSNDDALILWDIETMRQGSEGIGKDVMHMLHLFCAIYGHLLLVLDDIEFYEKQIPFTLEQQRKIASALNTFVYNSFLQNSGSGNKPLIDVTVRCLNLLYERDSRHRFCPSSLWLSPARTGRIPIAAAARAHEAAFASLVGTTSGIPTRSSVLTTVPHVYPFEERVQMFREFIELDKASRRANGEVSGPGPGSIEIVIRRVNVAS
;
A
#
# COMPACT_ATOMS: atom_id res chain seq x y z
N MET A 1 -56.74 37.73 -48.41
CA MET A 1 -56.72 36.27 -48.57
C MET A 1 -55.92 35.73 -47.39
N LEU A 2 -56.54 35.64 -46.21
CA LEU A 2 -57.34 34.55 -45.64
C LEU A 2 -56.48 33.72 -44.65
N HIS A 3 -56.95 33.69 -43.39
CA HIS A 3 -56.77 32.67 -42.33
C HIS A 3 -55.40 32.57 -41.61
N CYS A 4 -55.31 32.93 -40.31
CA CYS A 4 -55.75 32.20 -39.08
C CYS A 4 -54.59 31.31 -38.55
N ILE A 5 -54.22 31.24 -37.27
CA ILE A 5 -54.90 31.38 -35.96
C ILE A 5 -53.82 31.55 -34.85
N ASP A 6 -54.11 32.42 -33.88
CA ASP A 6 -53.93 32.35 -32.40
C ASP A 6 -52.88 31.42 -31.74
N ASP A 7 -52.37 31.63 -30.54
CA ASP A 7 -52.27 32.74 -29.57
C ASP A 7 -51.55 32.13 -28.33
N ARG A 8 -50.98 32.99 -27.49
CA ARG A 8 -50.80 32.82 -26.02
C ARG A 8 -49.61 32.03 -25.41
N ALA A 9 -48.69 32.85 -24.88
CA ALA A 9 -48.11 32.87 -23.52
C ALA A 9 -47.32 31.65 -22.98
N THR A 10 -46.08 31.90 -22.55
CA THR A 10 -45.71 31.81 -21.11
C THR A 10 -44.29 32.36 -20.88
N ASN A 11 -44.18 33.26 -19.90
CA ASN A 11 -42.94 33.58 -19.19
C ASN A 11 -42.29 32.28 -18.70
N ASN A 12 -40.95 32.21 -18.70
CA ASN A 12 -40.16 31.53 -17.66
C ASN A 12 -38.70 32.00 -17.71
N THR A 13 -38.45 33.07 -16.96
CA THR A 13 -37.40 33.20 -15.94
C THR A 13 -36.21 32.22 -16.04
N SER A 14 -35.09 32.70 -16.56
CA SER A 14 -33.76 32.14 -16.34
C SER A 14 -33.20 32.63 -15.00
N ILE A 15 -33.68 32.07 -13.89
CA ILE A 15 -33.13 32.33 -12.55
C ILE A 15 -33.24 31.02 -11.75
N THR A 16 -32.22 30.16 -11.82
CA THR A 16 -31.94 29.08 -10.84
C THR A 16 -30.67 28.33 -11.24
N GLU A 17 -29.50 28.96 -11.19
CA GLU A 17 -28.22 28.21 -11.12
C GLU A 17 -27.17 28.88 -10.19
N GLU A 18 -27.29 30.18 -9.90
CA GLU A 18 -26.33 30.88 -9.01
C GLU A 18 -26.68 30.84 -7.50
N ALA A 19 -27.92 30.54 -7.13
CA ALA A 19 -28.34 30.52 -5.72
C ALA A 19 -27.87 29.24 -4.99
N ASP A 20 -27.96 28.08 -5.65
CA ASP A 20 -27.66 26.76 -5.05
C ASP A 20 -26.16 26.55 -4.78
N THR A 21 -25.30 27.09 -5.65
CA THR A 21 -23.84 27.02 -5.46
C THR A 21 -23.37 27.87 -4.28
N ASN A 22 -23.98 29.04 -4.08
CA ASN A 22 -23.60 29.96 -3.01
C ASN A 22 -24.10 29.47 -1.63
N ASP A 23 -25.29 28.88 -1.57
CA ASP A 23 -25.83 28.28 -0.35
C ASP A 23 -25.12 26.97 0.05
N SER A 24 -24.76 26.13 -0.94
CA SER A 24 -23.91 24.95 -0.72
C SER A 24 -22.52 25.33 -0.19
N CYS A 25 -21.92 26.41 -0.72
CA CYS A 25 -20.63 26.92 -0.26
C CYS A 25 -20.71 27.42 1.19
N ARG A 26 -21.74 28.23 1.53
CA ARG A 26 -21.97 28.71 2.90
C ARG A 26 -22.21 27.57 3.89
N THR A 27 -23.00 26.58 3.51
CA THR A 27 -23.27 25.40 4.36
C THR A 27 -22.00 24.58 4.60
N LYS A 28 -21.14 24.41 3.59
CA LYS A 28 -19.83 23.77 3.75
C LYS A 28 -18.93 24.54 4.71
N THR A 29 -18.89 25.88 4.61
CA THR A 29 -18.09 26.69 5.53
C THR A 29 -18.57 26.59 6.99
N LEU A 30 -19.88 26.65 7.23
CA LEU A 30 -20.46 26.50 8.57
C LEU A 30 -20.21 25.10 9.17
N PHE A 31 -20.31 24.06 8.34
CA PHE A 31 -20.01 22.69 8.77
C PHE A 31 -18.51 22.53 9.11
N MET A 32 -17.63 23.13 8.31
CA MET A 32 -16.18 23.11 8.56
C MET A 32 -15.79 23.84 9.86
N ASP A 33 -16.50 24.90 10.24
CA ASP A 33 -16.31 25.58 11.51
C ASP A 33 -16.66 24.68 12.71
N LEU A 34 -17.71 23.85 12.58
CA LEU A 34 -18.07 22.87 13.61
C LEU A 34 -17.02 21.76 13.75
N LEU A 35 -16.36 21.38 12.66
CA LEU A 35 -15.31 20.35 12.66
C LEU A 35 -13.94 20.88 13.05
N LYS A 36 -13.81 22.19 13.34
CA LYS A 36 -12.54 22.82 13.76
C LYS A 36 -11.79 22.09 14.87
N PRO A 37 -12.45 21.59 15.93
CA PRO A 37 -11.78 20.83 16.99
C PRO A 37 -11.06 19.56 16.50
N ILE A 38 -11.56 18.92 15.44
CA ILE A 38 -11.13 17.58 15.02
C ILE A 38 -9.68 17.57 14.53
N TYR A 39 -9.26 18.64 13.84
CA TYR A 39 -7.88 18.83 13.37
C TYR A 39 -7.00 19.63 14.36
N GLN A 40 -7.39 19.70 15.63
CA GLN A 40 -6.54 20.23 16.69
C GLN A 40 -5.90 19.09 17.50
N GLN A 41 -4.61 19.24 17.84
CA GLN A 41 -3.87 18.19 18.56
C GLN A 41 -4.47 17.86 19.93
N TRP A 42 -5.06 18.84 20.62
CA TRP A 42 -5.69 18.62 21.93
C TRP A 42 -6.84 17.61 21.84
N HIS A 43 -7.58 17.59 20.73
CA HIS A 43 -8.71 16.68 20.55
C HIS A 43 -8.22 15.24 20.44
N LEU A 44 -7.23 14.97 19.59
CA LEU A 44 -6.61 13.65 19.48
C LEU A 44 -6.01 13.22 20.82
N ARG A 45 -5.25 14.09 21.49
CA ARG A 45 -4.65 13.77 22.81
C ARG A 45 -5.71 13.40 23.83
N LYS A 46 -6.84 14.12 23.88
CA LYS A 46 -7.95 13.81 24.77
C LYS A 46 -8.53 12.43 24.48
N LEU A 47 -8.77 12.09 23.20
CA LEU A 47 -9.24 10.75 22.81
C LEU A 47 -8.24 9.66 23.22
N LEU A 48 -6.95 9.88 23.01
CA LEU A 48 -5.91 8.92 23.38
C LEU A 48 -5.80 8.71 24.90
N ILE A 49 -6.00 9.76 25.70
CA ILE A 49 -6.06 9.66 27.16
C ILE A 49 -7.27 8.82 27.56
N LEU A 50 -8.46 9.14 27.04
CA LEU A 50 -9.69 8.40 27.31
C LEU A 50 -9.59 6.92 26.92
N ALA A 51 -8.84 6.60 25.86
CA ALA A 51 -8.61 5.22 25.45
C ALA A 51 -7.59 4.45 26.31
N LYS A 52 -6.75 5.16 27.06
CA LYS A 52 -5.78 4.57 28.02
C LYS A 52 -6.38 4.43 29.43
N GLU A 53 -7.36 5.25 29.77
CA GLU A 53 -8.03 5.29 31.08
C GLU A 53 -9.08 4.20 31.30
N ASP A 54 -8.94 3.02 30.67
CA ASP A 54 -9.75 1.82 30.97
C ASP A 54 -9.42 1.26 32.38
N VAL A 55 -9.74 2.04 33.41
CA VAL A 55 -9.75 1.67 34.82
C VAL A 55 -11.15 1.12 35.12
N PRO A 56 -11.29 -0.15 35.53
CA PRO A 56 -12.52 -0.63 36.14
C PRO A 56 -12.72 0.17 37.42
N CYS A 57 -13.75 1.01 37.47
CA CYS A 57 -14.11 1.71 38.69
C CYS A 57 -14.84 0.71 39.59
N ASP A 58 -14.09 -0.15 40.29
CA ASP A 58 -14.61 -0.78 41.51
C ASP A 58 -14.64 0.32 42.58
N ARG A 59 -15.79 0.99 42.67
CA ARG A 59 -16.23 1.57 43.94
C ARG A 59 -17.41 0.75 44.41
N GLU A 60 -17.10 -0.10 45.40
CA GLU A 60 -18.07 -0.59 46.35
C GLU A 60 -18.90 0.57 46.88
N THR A 61 -20.17 0.62 46.50
CA THR A 61 -21.23 1.07 47.39
C THR A 61 -22.44 0.21 47.09
N ASN A 62 -22.71 -0.71 48.02
CA ASN A 62 -24.00 -1.35 48.16
C ASN A 62 -25.07 -0.26 48.21
N HIS A 63 -25.90 -0.15 47.18
CA HIS A 63 -27.35 -0.04 47.31
C HIS A 63 -28.04 -0.22 45.96
N ASP A 64 -29.24 -0.74 46.09
CA ASP A 64 -30.10 -1.46 45.16
C ASP A 64 -30.82 -0.56 44.12
N LEU A 65 -31.43 -1.24 43.14
CA LEU A 65 -32.45 -0.81 42.17
C LEU A 65 -32.00 -0.21 40.82
N ASP A 66 -31.88 -1.15 39.87
CA ASP A 66 -32.54 -1.12 38.55
C ASP A 66 -32.33 0.14 37.69
N GLN A 67 -31.19 0.20 36.98
CA GLN A 67 -31.07 1.05 35.80
C GLN A 67 -30.00 0.54 34.85
N ARG A 68 -30.46 -0.01 33.72
CA ARG A 68 -29.77 -0.22 32.45
C ARG A 68 -28.26 -0.50 32.57
N GLN A 69 -27.88 -1.74 32.30
CA GLN A 69 -26.55 -2.03 31.72
C GLN A 69 -26.39 -1.27 30.39
N VAL A 70 -26.12 0.03 30.46
CA VAL A 70 -25.37 0.72 29.42
C VAL A 70 -23.97 0.13 29.57
N LYS A 71 -23.69 -0.96 28.85
CA LYS A 71 -22.31 -1.42 28.64
C LYS A 71 -21.54 -0.19 28.18
N ARG A 72 -20.78 0.43 29.09
CA ARG A 72 -19.83 1.49 28.76
C ARG A 72 -18.82 0.85 27.82
N ARG A 73 -19.05 1.00 26.52
CA ARG A 73 -18.09 0.56 25.51
C ARG A 73 -16.86 1.43 25.73
N SER A 74 -15.76 0.82 26.15
CA SER A 74 -14.51 1.54 26.27
C SER A 74 -14.05 2.03 24.90
N LEU A 75 -13.55 3.26 24.86
CA LEU A 75 -12.97 3.83 23.66
C LEU A 75 -11.63 3.14 23.43
N LYS A 76 -11.44 2.48 22.28
CA LYS A 76 -10.16 1.83 21.95
C LYS A 76 -9.39 2.67 20.94
N LEU A 77 -8.08 2.43 20.84
CA LEU A 77 -7.23 3.02 19.79
C LEU A 77 -7.79 2.72 18.39
N THR A 78 -8.31 1.51 18.16
CA THR A 78 -8.97 1.13 16.90
C THR A 78 -10.18 1.99 16.58
N ASP A 79 -10.96 2.41 17.58
CA ASP A 79 -12.11 3.30 17.37
C ASP A 79 -11.63 4.71 16.96
N ILE A 80 -10.54 5.20 17.56
CA ILE A 80 -9.89 6.48 17.20
C ILE A 80 -9.34 6.44 15.77
N ILE A 81 -8.70 5.33 15.39
CA ILE A 81 -8.18 5.13 14.03
C ILE A 81 -9.32 5.13 13.01
N CYS A 82 -10.38 4.37 13.27
CA CYS A 82 -11.57 4.38 12.41
C CYS A 82 -12.19 5.78 12.30
N PHE A 83 -12.30 6.51 13.41
CA PHE A 83 -12.79 7.90 13.41
C PHE A 83 -11.96 8.81 12.49
N TYR A 84 -10.63 8.80 12.66
CA TYR A 84 -9.75 9.66 11.86
C TYR A 84 -9.62 9.22 10.40
N TYR A 85 -9.76 7.93 10.10
CA TYR A 85 -9.91 7.45 8.72
C TYR A 85 -11.13 8.08 8.04
N TYR A 86 -12.30 8.09 8.69
CA TYR A 86 -13.49 8.71 8.11
C TYR A 86 -13.36 10.22 8.03
N MET A 87 -12.79 10.88 9.03
CA MET A 87 -12.55 12.33 9.00
C MET A 87 -11.60 12.73 7.87
N LEU A 88 -10.55 11.95 7.60
CA LEU A 88 -9.68 12.16 6.46
C LEU A 88 -10.46 12.16 5.14
N ARG A 89 -11.35 11.19 4.94
CA ARG A 89 -12.20 11.08 3.75
C ARG A 89 -13.20 12.23 3.64
N ILE A 90 -13.86 12.58 4.74
CA ILE A 90 -14.81 13.70 4.80
C ILE A 90 -14.11 15.00 4.41
N PHE A 91 -12.93 15.29 4.96
CA PHE A 91 -12.18 16.51 4.63
C PHE A 91 -11.70 16.51 3.17
N SER A 92 -11.33 15.35 2.63
CA SER A 92 -10.99 15.22 1.21
C SER A 92 -12.16 15.52 0.28
N SER A 93 -13.40 15.25 0.70
CA SER A 93 -14.61 15.55 -0.08
C SER A 93 -15.15 16.97 0.13
N LEU A 94 -15.02 17.51 1.34
CA LEU A 94 -15.57 18.82 1.71
C LEU A 94 -14.65 19.99 1.39
N ASN A 95 -13.34 19.78 1.30
CA ASN A 95 -12.36 20.83 0.97
C ASN A 95 -11.65 20.50 -0.35
N PRO A 96 -12.19 20.88 -1.52
CA PRO A 96 -11.56 20.58 -2.81
C PRO A 96 -10.17 21.22 -2.98
N SER A 97 -9.93 22.39 -2.37
CA SER A 97 -8.69 23.15 -2.52
C SER A 97 -7.58 22.71 -1.56
N ILE A 98 -7.91 22.54 -0.27
CA ILE A 98 -6.96 22.20 0.79
C ILE A 98 -6.91 20.67 1.03
N GLY A 99 -7.99 19.96 0.68
CA GLY A 99 -8.12 18.53 0.88
C GLY A 99 -8.07 18.12 2.36
N PRO A 100 -7.53 16.92 2.65
CA PRO A 100 -7.41 16.40 4.01
C PRO A 100 -6.22 16.98 4.81
N LEU A 101 -5.52 18.00 4.28
CA LEU A 101 -4.28 18.52 4.84
C LEU A 101 -4.34 18.92 6.33
N PRO A 102 -5.39 19.56 6.86
CA PRO A 102 -5.45 19.92 8.28
C PRO A 102 -5.43 18.68 9.18
N ILE A 103 -6.15 17.63 8.79
CA ILE A 103 -6.18 16.35 9.50
C ILE A 103 -4.81 15.68 9.39
N LEU A 104 -4.22 15.61 8.20
CA LEU A 104 -2.89 15.02 7.99
C LEU A 104 -1.81 15.71 8.81
N ASN A 105 -1.77 17.04 8.81
CA ASN A 105 -0.83 17.82 9.63
C ASN A 105 -1.01 17.49 11.11
N MET A 106 -2.25 17.54 11.62
CA MET A 106 -2.51 17.25 13.02
C MET A 106 -2.08 15.83 13.40
N LEU A 107 -2.41 14.83 12.59
CA LEU A 107 -2.07 13.42 12.86
C LEU A 107 -0.57 13.15 12.76
N SER A 108 0.13 13.75 11.78
CA SER A 108 1.56 13.54 11.53
C SER A 108 2.43 14.15 12.62
N PHE A 109 2.02 15.31 13.15
CA PHE A 109 2.79 16.05 14.16
C PHE A 109 2.29 15.86 15.59
N THR A 110 1.33 14.94 15.82
CA THR A 110 0.97 14.53 17.19
C THR A 110 1.91 13.40 17.63
N PRO A 111 2.77 13.61 18.65
CA PRO A 111 3.75 12.62 19.05
C PRO A 111 3.13 11.29 19.47
N GLY A 112 3.76 10.19 19.10
CA GLY A 112 3.38 8.83 19.49
C GLY A 112 2.25 8.21 18.67
N PHE A 113 1.29 8.99 18.15
CA PHE A 113 0.12 8.43 17.47
C PHE A 113 0.48 7.57 16.24
N LEU A 114 1.39 8.06 15.40
CA LEU A 114 1.83 7.31 14.21
C LEU A 114 2.55 5.99 14.59
N VAL A 115 3.32 6.01 15.68
CA VAL A 115 4.04 4.83 16.19
C VAL A 115 3.06 3.83 16.80
N ASP A 116 2.08 4.28 17.58
CA ASP A 116 1.02 3.44 18.16
C ASP A 116 0.15 2.80 17.06
N LEU A 117 -0.17 3.57 16.02
CA LEU A 117 -0.87 3.09 14.82
C LEU A 117 -0.06 2.00 14.11
N TRP A 118 1.23 2.25 13.85
CA TRP A 118 2.10 1.23 13.25
C TRP A 118 2.19 -0.01 14.13
N GLY A 119 2.36 0.11 15.45
CA GLY A 119 2.44 -1.03 16.36
C GLY A 119 1.19 -1.93 16.28
N THR A 120 0.01 -1.32 16.21
CA THR A 120 -1.26 -2.06 16.05
C THR A 120 -1.35 -2.76 14.68
N LEU A 121 -0.91 -2.06 13.63
CA LEU A 121 -0.87 -2.58 12.26
C LEU A 121 0.16 -3.71 12.12
N GLU A 122 1.34 -3.58 12.71
CA GLU A 122 2.42 -4.57 12.72
C GLU A 122 1.94 -5.87 13.38
N ILE A 123 1.24 -5.79 14.53
CA ILE A 123 0.65 -6.97 15.17
C ILE A 123 -0.37 -7.64 14.24
N SER A 124 -1.18 -6.87 13.53
CA SER A 124 -2.19 -7.40 12.61
C SER A 124 -1.57 -8.07 11.38
N ILE A 125 -0.48 -7.52 10.85
CA ILE A 125 0.21 -8.02 9.65
C ILE A 125 1.11 -9.22 9.97
N PHE A 126 1.86 -9.17 11.06
CA PHE A 126 2.92 -10.15 11.37
C PHE A 126 2.57 -11.09 12.53
N GLY A 127 1.50 -10.85 13.28
CA GLY A 127 1.17 -11.57 14.52
C GLY A 127 0.55 -12.97 14.34
N GLN A 128 0.34 -13.44 13.11
CA GLN A 128 -0.24 -14.77 12.86
C GLN A 128 0.83 -15.81 12.45
N THR A 129 1.51 -16.38 13.44
CA THR A 129 2.09 -17.73 13.31
C THR A 129 1.54 -18.61 14.43
N GLY A 130 0.39 -19.24 14.19
CA GLY A 130 -0.11 -20.27 15.12
C GLY A 130 -1.59 -20.60 15.04
N GLN A 131 -2.23 -20.68 13.87
CA GLN A 131 -3.51 -21.39 13.67
C GLN A 131 -3.73 -21.66 12.17
N LYS A 132 -3.05 -22.66 11.62
CA LYS A 132 -3.48 -23.42 10.42
C LYS A 132 -2.84 -24.81 10.45
N SER A 133 -3.39 -25.69 11.29
CA SER A 133 -3.37 -27.13 11.03
C SER A 133 -4.82 -27.56 10.90
N GLN A 134 -5.35 -27.46 9.68
CA GLN A 134 -6.37 -28.41 9.24
C GLN A 134 -5.60 -29.67 8.84
N GLU A 135 -5.59 -30.67 9.71
CA GLU A 135 -5.38 -32.04 9.25
C GLU A 135 -6.59 -32.45 8.40
N PRO A 136 -6.39 -33.08 7.23
CA PRO A 136 -7.47 -33.71 6.52
C PRO A 136 -7.83 -35.03 7.21
N GLU A 137 -9.08 -35.14 7.66
CA GLU A 137 -9.68 -36.39 8.12
C GLU A 137 -9.66 -37.43 7.00
N HIS A 138 -8.69 -38.34 7.04
CA HIS A 138 -8.75 -39.57 6.27
C HIS A 138 -9.42 -40.67 7.10
N VAL A 139 -10.66 -40.96 6.72
CA VAL A 139 -11.40 -42.16 7.10
C VAL A 139 -10.58 -43.40 6.72
N LYS A 140 -10.16 -44.20 7.71
CA LYS A 140 -9.83 -45.62 7.52
C LYS A 140 -10.47 -46.46 8.62
N GLN A 141 -11.36 -47.34 8.19
CA GLN A 141 -12.00 -48.38 8.99
C GLN A 141 -10.99 -49.48 9.39
N LEU A 142 -11.24 -49.99 10.61
CA LEU A 142 -10.87 -51.26 11.25
C LEU A 142 -9.86 -52.21 10.58
N ALA A 143 -8.88 -52.68 11.35
CA ALA A 143 -8.91 -54.01 12.00
C ALA A 143 -7.58 -54.34 12.71
N GLY A 144 -7.65 -55.07 13.84
CA GLY A 144 -6.68 -56.11 14.16
C GLY A 144 -5.58 -55.84 15.19
N SER A 145 -5.91 -56.08 16.46
CA SER A 145 -5.17 -56.97 17.38
C SER A 145 -3.74 -56.67 17.88
N SER A 146 -3.70 -56.50 19.21
CA SER A 146 -2.86 -57.22 20.19
C SER A 146 -1.64 -56.54 20.84
N SER A 147 -1.73 -56.54 22.18
CA SER A 147 -0.69 -56.82 23.18
C SER A 147 0.38 -55.79 23.51
N GLY A 148 0.50 -55.51 24.82
CA GLY A 148 1.82 -55.39 25.46
C GLY A 148 2.12 -54.10 26.21
N GLU A 149 1.72 -54.07 27.47
CA GLU A 149 2.49 -53.61 28.65
C GLU A 149 3.02 -52.17 28.80
N GLN A 150 2.92 -51.74 30.06
CA GLN A 150 3.31 -50.45 30.61
C GLN A 150 4.84 -50.23 30.60
N ILE A 151 5.27 -48.96 30.65
CA ILE A 151 6.03 -48.38 31.78
C ILE A 151 6.31 -46.89 31.48
N SER A 152 6.07 -46.06 32.48
CA SER A 152 6.34 -44.63 32.52
C SER A 152 7.83 -44.32 32.63
N SER A 153 8.29 -43.26 31.95
CA SER A 153 9.39 -42.46 32.47
C SER A 153 9.29 -40.98 32.08
N THR A 154 9.34 -40.18 33.14
CA THR A 154 9.42 -38.73 33.25
C THR A 154 10.49 -38.10 32.35
N ARG A 155 10.12 -37.11 31.51
CA ARG A 155 10.94 -35.91 31.26
C ARG A 155 10.18 -34.78 30.56
N GLN A 156 9.58 -33.93 31.39
CA GLN A 156 9.74 -32.48 31.39
C GLN A 156 9.93 -31.76 30.03
N ARG A 157 8.80 -31.33 29.47
CA ARG A 157 8.45 -29.94 29.11
C ARG A 157 9.62 -28.97 28.86
N ARG A 158 9.77 -28.49 27.62
CA ARG A 158 10.23 -27.13 27.30
C ARG A 158 9.68 -26.65 25.94
N ASN A 159 8.61 -25.87 26.01
CA ASN A 159 8.31 -24.83 25.02
C ASN A 159 9.37 -23.73 25.15
N THR A 160 9.81 -23.10 24.05
CA THR A 160 10.20 -21.67 24.02
C THR A 160 10.61 -21.15 22.62
N LYS A 161 9.86 -20.14 22.12
CA LYS A 161 10.40 -18.79 21.81
C LYS A 161 11.48 -18.68 20.68
N ASP A 162 11.09 -18.83 19.41
CA ASP A 162 12.07 -18.75 18.28
C ASP A 162 11.77 -17.77 17.13
N THR A 163 10.58 -17.16 17.02
CA THR A 163 10.28 -16.23 15.92
C THR A 163 11.09 -14.91 15.94
N PRO A 164 11.28 -14.24 17.10
CA PRO A 164 12.09 -13.01 17.17
C PRO A 164 13.58 -13.25 16.87
N LYS A 165 14.08 -14.46 17.18
CA LYS A 165 15.49 -14.82 16.97
C LYS A 165 15.84 -15.00 15.49
N LYS A 166 14.89 -15.39 14.65
CA LYS A 166 15.11 -15.54 13.20
C LYS A 166 15.45 -14.20 12.54
N TRP A 167 14.72 -13.14 12.88
CA TRP A 167 14.99 -11.80 12.37
C TRP A 167 16.25 -11.20 12.97
N ALA A 168 16.46 -11.34 14.29
CA ALA A 168 17.65 -10.82 14.96
C ALA A 168 18.95 -11.43 14.43
N ASN A 169 19.01 -12.75 14.23
CA ASN A 169 20.23 -13.44 13.79
C ASN A 169 20.59 -13.16 12.31
N VAL A 170 19.62 -12.83 11.47
CA VAL A 170 19.84 -12.51 10.05
C VAL A 170 20.22 -11.04 9.86
N LEU A 171 19.63 -10.13 10.65
CA LEU A 171 19.98 -8.70 10.60
C LEU A 171 21.41 -8.42 11.07
N HIS A 172 21.92 -9.17 12.05
CA HIS A 172 23.32 -9.12 12.45
C HIS A 172 24.29 -9.65 11.37
N LYS A 173 23.82 -10.51 10.45
CA LYS A 173 24.61 -11.00 9.31
C LYS A 173 24.71 -9.98 8.16
N ILE A 174 23.72 -9.07 8.03
CA ILE A 174 23.68 -8.04 6.98
C ILE A 174 24.39 -6.75 7.41
N THR A 175 24.60 -6.54 8.72
CA THR A 175 25.33 -5.37 9.29
C THR A 175 26.87 -5.54 9.24
N GLY A 176 27.38 -6.49 8.46
CA GLY A 176 28.81 -6.80 8.39
C GLY A 176 29.61 -5.88 7.44
N LYS A 177 30.11 -4.77 7.99
CA LYS A 177 31.41 -4.13 7.68
C LYS A 177 31.58 -3.41 6.32
N SER A 178 31.42 -2.08 6.34
CA SER A 178 32.02 -1.18 5.35
C SER A 178 33.53 -1.10 5.56
N ASN A 179 34.30 -1.45 4.54
CA ASN A 179 35.67 -0.99 4.37
C ASN A 179 35.80 -0.46 2.95
N ASP A 180 36.15 0.82 2.83
CA ASP A 180 36.68 1.43 1.61
C ASP A 180 37.98 0.73 1.21
N ALA A 181 38.08 0.32 -0.06
CA ALA A 181 39.27 0.48 -0.92
C ALA A 181 39.12 -0.34 -2.22
N ASP A 182 39.03 0.41 -3.32
CA ASP A 182 39.75 0.24 -4.59
C ASP A 182 39.52 -0.97 -5.54
N ASP A 183 39.70 -0.64 -6.81
CA ASP A 183 39.32 -1.35 -8.03
C ASP A 183 39.94 -2.74 -8.28
N THR A 184 39.30 -3.45 -9.21
CA THR A 184 39.81 -4.52 -10.10
C THR A 184 39.75 -5.97 -9.62
N ASN A 185 38.71 -6.70 -10.04
CA ASN A 185 38.79 -7.80 -11.03
C ASN A 185 37.54 -8.71 -10.96
N LEU A 186 36.95 -8.95 -12.14
CA LEU A 186 35.99 -10.01 -12.40
C LEU A 186 36.67 -11.37 -12.24
N SER A 187 36.15 -12.19 -11.31
CA SER A 187 36.29 -13.64 -11.37
C SER A 187 35.00 -14.26 -10.85
N ASP A 188 34.36 -15.02 -11.72
CA ASP A 188 33.30 -15.97 -11.40
C ASP A 188 33.67 -16.79 -10.16
N SER A 189 32.80 -16.77 -9.17
CA SER A 189 32.72 -17.84 -8.17
C SER A 189 31.26 -18.11 -7.89
N LEU A 190 30.76 -19.16 -8.52
CA LEU A 190 29.49 -19.80 -8.26
C LEU A 190 29.39 -20.18 -6.77
N THR A 191 28.65 -19.40 -5.99
CA THR A 191 28.26 -19.77 -4.62
C THR A 191 26.77 -19.54 -4.41
N SER A 192 26.04 -20.65 -4.32
CA SER A 192 24.75 -20.83 -3.62
C SER A 192 23.54 -20.04 -4.14
N GLU A 193 22.80 -20.63 -5.09
CA GLU A 193 21.43 -20.21 -5.45
C GLU A 193 20.46 -20.29 -4.25
N ASN A 194 20.71 -21.17 -3.26
CA ASN A 194 19.83 -21.35 -2.10
C ASN A 194 19.79 -20.14 -1.14
N SER A 195 20.85 -19.34 -1.05
CA SER A 195 20.90 -18.22 -0.10
C SER A 195 20.09 -17.00 -0.54
N ASN A 196 19.88 -16.84 -1.85
CA ASN A 196 19.13 -15.71 -2.39
C ASN A 196 17.62 -15.94 -2.30
N ASP A 197 17.18 -17.18 -2.54
CA ASP A 197 15.77 -17.56 -2.44
C ASP A 197 15.23 -17.47 -1.00
N ASP A 198 16.01 -17.88 0.00
CA ASP A 198 15.65 -17.74 1.41
C ASP A 198 15.48 -16.27 1.83
N ALA A 199 16.32 -15.38 1.29
CA ALA A 199 16.21 -13.94 1.55
C ALA A 199 14.97 -13.32 0.89
N LEU A 200 14.58 -13.78 -0.32
CA LEU A 200 13.36 -13.32 -0.98
C LEU A 200 12.09 -13.82 -0.28
N ILE A 201 12.08 -15.04 0.26
CA ILE A 201 10.98 -15.58 1.08
C ILE A 201 10.75 -14.70 2.31
N LEU A 202 11.83 -14.22 2.93
CA LEU A 202 11.75 -13.45 4.18
C LEU A 202 10.96 -12.14 4.03
N TRP A 203 11.11 -11.47 2.87
CA TRP A 203 10.49 -10.17 2.62
C TRP A 203 9.15 -10.25 1.91
N ASP A 204 8.63 -11.45 1.69
CA ASP A 204 7.34 -11.69 1.06
C ASP A 204 6.27 -11.90 2.14
N ILE A 205 5.43 -10.88 2.36
CA ILE A 205 4.52 -10.85 3.51
C ILE A 205 3.21 -11.56 3.20
N GLU A 206 3.07 -12.79 3.70
CA GLU A 206 1.94 -13.68 3.40
C GLU A 206 0.56 -13.04 3.64
N THR A 207 0.39 -12.31 4.75
CA THR A 207 -0.88 -11.64 5.09
C THR A 207 -1.27 -10.54 4.10
N MET A 208 -0.32 -10.02 3.33
CA MET A 208 -0.53 -8.98 2.32
C MET A 208 -0.62 -9.54 0.89
N ARG A 209 -0.42 -10.85 0.69
CA ARG A 209 -0.42 -11.50 -0.65
C ARG A 209 -1.78 -11.45 -1.33
N GLN A 210 -2.85 -11.39 -0.57
CA GLN A 210 -4.22 -11.24 -1.11
C GLN A 210 -4.59 -9.76 -1.38
N GLY A 211 -3.60 -8.85 -1.33
CA GLY A 211 -3.75 -7.45 -1.69
C GLY A 211 -4.94 -6.78 -0.98
N SER A 212 -5.69 -5.98 -1.72
CA SER A 212 -6.85 -5.23 -1.21
C SER A 212 -8.09 -6.09 -0.95
N GLU A 213 -8.15 -7.32 -1.46
CA GLU A 213 -9.33 -8.20 -1.27
C GLU A 213 -9.22 -9.07 -0.02
N GLY A 214 -8.01 -9.47 0.37
CA GLY A 214 -7.83 -10.37 1.51
C GLY A 214 -7.55 -9.70 2.85
N ILE A 215 -7.50 -8.37 2.92
CA ILE A 215 -7.35 -7.68 4.20
C ILE A 215 -8.72 -7.34 4.81
N GLY A 216 -8.83 -7.56 6.13
CA GLY A 216 -10.03 -7.19 6.88
C GLY A 216 -10.25 -5.68 6.92
N LYS A 217 -11.51 -5.25 7.14
CA LYS A 217 -11.90 -3.84 7.15
C LYS A 217 -11.10 -2.99 8.15
N ASP A 218 -10.76 -3.53 9.31
CA ASP A 218 -9.99 -2.82 10.33
C ASP A 218 -8.54 -2.58 9.87
N VAL A 219 -7.90 -3.61 9.28
CA VAL A 219 -6.55 -3.50 8.70
C VAL A 219 -6.54 -2.51 7.54
N MET A 220 -7.59 -2.51 6.72
CA MET A 220 -7.77 -1.53 5.65
C MET A 220 -7.81 -0.09 6.17
N HIS A 221 -8.58 0.20 7.21
CA HIS A 221 -8.64 1.54 7.81
C HIS A 221 -7.29 1.94 8.39
N MET A 222 -6.65 1.04 9.15
CA MET A 222 -5.34 1.27 9.75
C MET A 222 -4.27 1.53 8.69
N LEU A 223 -4.21 0.70 7.65
CA LEU A 223 -3.26 0.81 6.56
C LEU A 223 -3.45 2.11 5.78
N HIS A 224 -4.70 2.45 5.43
CA HIS A 224 -4.99 3.71 4.73
C HIS A 224 -4.52 4.90 5.55
N LEU A 225 -4.92 4.97 6.83
CA LEU A 225 -4.58 6.07 7.71
C LEU A 225 -3.06 6.16 7.92
N PHE A 226 -2.41 5.01 8.14
CA PHE A 226 -0.96 4.93 8.33
C PHE A 226 -0.21 5.45 7.09
N CYS A 227 -0.54 4.94 5.90
CA CYS A 227 0.11 5.38 4.66
C CYS A 227 -0.14 6.86 4.36
N ALA A 228 -1.32 7.37 4.71
CA ALA A 228 -1.65 8.79 4.52
C ALA A 228 -0.79 9.68 5.42
N ILE A 229 -0.69 9.34 6.71
CA ILE A 229 0.09 10.10 7.70
C ILE A 229 1.59 9.95 7.43
N TYR A 230 2.07 8.73 7.24
CA TYR A 230 3.50 8.48 7.06
C TYR A 230 4.00 9.04 5.74
N GLY A 231 3.25 8.87 4.65
CA GLY A 231 3.57 9.52 3.37
C GLY A 231 3.61 11.05 3.48
N HIS A 232 2.71 11.65 4.25
CA HIS A 232 2.74 13.10 4.52
C HIS A 232 3.99 13.50 5.32
N LEU A 233 4.35 12.74 6.35
CA LEU A 233 5.55 12.97 7.15
C LEU A 233 6.84 12.81 6.34
N LEU A 234 6.90 11.80 5.46
CA LEU A 234 8.07 11.53 4.61
C LEU A 234 8.42 12.68 3.67
N LEU A 235 7.47 13.57 3.33
CA LEU A 235 7.72 14.76 2.51
C LEU A 235 8.47 15.87 3.26
N VAL A 236 8.35 15.92 4.59
CA VAL A 236 8.93 16.99 5.42
C VAL A 236 10.11 16.53 6.27
N LEU A 237 10.21 15.22 6.52
CA LEU A 237 11.29 14.63 7.31
C LEU A 237 12.62 14.80 6.57
N ASP A 238 13.67 15.27 7.24
CA ASP A 238 14.98 15.37 6.60
C ASP A 238 15.74 14.03 6.64
N ASP A 239 16.90 13.98 5.99
CA ASP A 239 17.71 12.77 5.92
C ASP A 239 18.39 12.45 7.27
N ILE A 240 18.72 13.45 8.09
CA ILE A 240 19.30 13.23 9.42
C ILE A 240 18.27 12.57 10.34
N GLU A 241 17.03 13.08 10.35
CA GLU A 241 15.93 12.53 11.14
C GLU A 241 15.59 11.10 10.72
N PHE A 242 15.62 10.81 9.42
CA PHE A 242 15.30 9.50 8.88
C PHE A 242 16.43 8.47 9.06
N TYR A 243 17.67 8.79 8.69
CA TYR A 243 18.78 7.83 8.65
C TYR A 243 19.56 7.78 9.96
N GLU A 244 19.85 8.93 10.56
CA GLU A 244 20.73 9.01 11.73
C GLU A 244 19.94 8.90 13.02
N LYS A 245 18.96 9.80 13.22
CA LYS A 245 18.12 9.81 14.42
C LYS A 245 17.09 8.67 14.40
N GLN A 246 16.71 8.21 13.21
CA GLN A 246 15.71 7.17 12.98
C GLN A 246 14.39 7.43 13.71
N ILE A 247 13.87 8.65 13.54
CA ILE A 247 12.60 9.09 14.09
C ILE A 247 11.59 9.31 12.96
N PRO A 248 10.32 8.88 13.12
CA PRO A 248 9.78 8.16 14.28
C PRO A 248 10.09 6.66 14.27
N PHE A 249 10.71 6.12 13.21
CA PHE A 249 10.92 4.69 13.02
C PHE A 249 12.40 4.33 12.82
N THR A 250 12.81 3.27 13.50
CA THR A 250 14.09 2.59 13.27
C THR A 250 14.20 2.08 11.83
N LEU A 251 15.41 1.98 11.27
CA LEU A 251 15.61 1.40 9.93
C LEU A 251 15.06 -0.04 9.83
N GLU A 252 15.01 -0.79 10.94
CA GLU A 252 14.35 -2.10 10.99
C GLU A 252 12.83 -1.97 10.76
N GLN A 253 12.16 -1.09 11.50
CA GLN A 253 10.73 -0.84 11.30
C GLN A 253 10.45 -0.34 9.89
N GLN A 254 11.32 0.54 9.36
CA GLN A 254 11.23 1.03 7.99
C GLN A 254 11.27 -0.10 6.95
N ARG A 255 12.15 -1.08 7.12
CA ARG A 255 12.20 -2.27 6.25
C ARG A 255 10.92 -3.09 6.36
N LYS A 256 10.37 -3.30 7.56
CA LYS A 256 9.09 -4.02 7.74
C LYS A 256 7.92 -3.29 7.08
N ILE A 257 7.87 -1.96 7.22
CA ILE A 257 6.90 -1.11 6.53
C ILE A 257 7.05 -1.30 5.02
N ALA A 258 8.25 -1.09 4.49
CA ALA A 258 8.53 -1.21 3.07
C ALA A 258 8.16 -2.59 2.53
N SER A 259 8.53 -3.70 3.20
CA SER A 259 8.17 -5.04 2.75
C SER A 259 6.65 -5.28 2.73
N ALA A 260 5.94 -4.85 3.78
CA ALA A 260 4.49 -5.01 3.85
C ALA A 260 3.77 -4.22 2.76
N LEU A 261 4.17 -2.96 2.54
CA LEU A 261 3.61 -2.11 1.50
C LEU A 261 3.96 -2.64 0.10
N ASN A 262 5.18 -3.10 -0.12
CA ASN A 262 5.64 -3.63 -1.40
C ASN A 262 4.87 -4.89 -1.79
N THR A 263 4.71 -5.84 -0.87
CA THR A 263 3.88 -7.04 -1.09
C THR A 263 2.42 -6.67 -1.34
N PHE A 264 1.84 -5.77 -0.53
CA PHE A 264 0.46 -5.35 -0.69
C PHE A 264 0.18 -4.72 -2.06
N VAL A 265 0.98 -3.71 -2.44
CA VAL A 265 0.76 -2.94 -3.67
C VAL A 265 0.88 -3.83 -4.90
N TYR A 266 1.95 -4.63 -4.98
CA TYR A 266 2.14 -5.56 -6.09
C TYR A 266 0.93 -6.49 -6.25
N ASN A 267 0.51 -7.16 -5.17
CA ASN A 267 -0.59 -8.11 -5.23
C ASN A 267 -1.96 -7.49 -5.47
N SER A 268 -2.19 -6.26 -4.98
CA SER A 268 -3.39 -5.47 -5.31
C SER A 268 -3.49 -5.21 -6.82
N PHE A 269 -2.38 -4.96 -7.49
CA PHE A 269 -2.39 -4.75 -8.93
C PHE A 269 -2.62 -6.06 -9.73
N LEU A 270 -2.19 -7.20 -9.18
CA LEU A 270 -2.40 -8.50 -9.84
C LEU A 270 -3.85 -8.97 -9.79
N GLN A 271 -4.55 -8.70 -8.70
CA GLN A 271 -5.87 -9.28 -8.41
C GLN A 271 -7.04 -8.62 -9.13
N ASN A 272 -6.80 -7.56 -9.93
CA ASN A 272 -7.82 -6.89 -10.75
C ASN A 272 -9.17 -6.70 -10.03
N SER A 273 -9.11 -6.29 -8.77
CA SER A 273 -10.29 -6.07 -7.94
C SER A 273 -10.96 -4.78 -8.37
N GLY A 274 -12.29 -4.79 -8.51
CA GLY A 274 -13.09 -3.62 -8.89
C GLY A 274 -12.78 -2.34 -8.10
N SER A 275 -13.25 -1.21 -8.61
CA SER A 275 -12.93 0.17 -8.21
C SER A 275 -13.07 0.55 -6.72
N GLY A 276 -13.60 -0.32 -5.86
CA GLY A 276 -13.92 -0.01 -4.46
C GLY A 276 -12.73 0.37 -3.58
N ASN A 277 -11.55 -0.21 -3.82
CA ASN A 277 -10.37 0.00 -2.97
C ASN A 277 -9.30 0.92 -3.59
N LYS A 278 -9.62 1.60 -4.69
CA LYS A 278 -8.67 2.51 -5.37
C LYS A 278 -8.05 3.56 -4.42
N PRO A 279 -8.80 4.25 -3.55
CA PRO A 279 -8.20 5.24 -2.64
C PRO A 279 -7.17 4.66 -1.67
N LEU A 280 -7.31 3.38 -1.27
CA LEU A 280 -6.35 2.69 -0.42
C LEU A 280 -5.07 2.34 -1.20
N ILE A 281 -5.24 1.83 -2.43
CA ILE A 281 -4.11 1.48 -3.28
C ILE A 281 -3.29 2.75 -3.60
N ASP A 282 -3.95 3.84 -4.00
CA ASP A 282 -3.31 5.10 -4.35
C ASP A 282 -2.49 5.69 -3.19
N VAL A 283 -3.05 5.70 -1.97
CA VAL A 283 -2.31 6.21 -0.79
C VAL A 283 -1.14 5.30 -0.41
N THR A 284 -1.29 3.99 -0.58
CA THR A 284 -0.24 3.02 -0.24
C THR A 284 0.91 3.07 -1.25
N VAL A 285 0.59 3.18 -2.55
CA VAL A 285 1.54 3.42 -3.64
C VAL A 285 2.37 4.66 -3.36
N ARG A 286 1.72 5.78 -3.02
CA ARG A 286 2.43 7.04 -2.72
C ARG A 286 3.41 6.88 -1.56
N CYS A 287 2.98 6.23 -0.47
CA CYS A 287 3.84 5.98 0.68
C CYS A 287 5.03 5.07 0.33
N LEU A 288 4.78 3.99 -0.42
CA LEU A 288 5.80 3.05 -0.89
C LEU A 288 6.86 3.75 -1.77
N ASN A 289 6.42 4.60 -2.71
CA ASN A 289 7.33 5.30 -3.63
C ASN A 289 8.22 6.29 -2.88
N LEU A 290 7.69 7.00 -1.88
CA LEU A 290 8.50 7.89 -1.03
C LEU A 290 9.57 7.12 -0.23
N LEU A 291 9.26 5.90 0.22
CA LEU A 291 10.24 5.03 0.87
C LEU A 291 11.30 4.52 -0.11
N TYR A 292 10.88 4.16 -1.32
CA TYR A 292 11.79 3.70 -2.38
C TYR A 292 12.72 4.83 -2.88
N GLU A 293 12.21 6.05 -3.03
CA GLU A 293 12.99 7.24 -3.37
C GLU A 293 14.04 7.55 -2.30
N ARG A 294 13.70 7.36 -1.01
CA ARG A 294 14.67 7.43 0.08
C ARG A 294 15.74 6.36 -0.05
N ASP A 295 15.33 5.11 -0.24
CA ASP A 295 16.30 4.01 -0.40
C ASP A 295 17.25 4.23 -1.58
N SER A 296 16.75 4.86 -2.65
CA SER A 296 17.54 5.23 -3.82
C SER A 296 18.58 6.32 -3.54
N ARG A 297 18.29 7.25 -2.61
CA ARG A 297 19.22 8.32 -2.18
C ARG A 297 20.28 7.79 -1.22
N HIS A 298 19.85 7.06 -0.21
CA HIS A 298 20.72 6.40 0.75
C HIS A 298 20.08 5.08 1.13
N ARG A 299 20.76 4.01 0.74
CA ARG A 299 20.26 2.65 0.85
C ARG A 299 20.11 2.23 2.31
N PHE A 300 18.90 1.82 2.68
CA PHE A 300 18.58 1.20 3.94
C PHE A 300 17.94 -0.18 3.77
N CYS A 301 17.42 -0.54 2.60
CA CYS A 301 16.83 -1.84 2.28
C CYS A 301 17.79 -2.75 1.47
N PRO A 302 17.75 -4.07 1.68
CA PRO A 302 18.39 -5.01 0.76
C PRO A 302 17.59 -5.12 -0.55
N SER A 303 18.25 -5.42 -1.67
CA SER A 303 17.59 -5.54 -2.99
C SER A 303 16.50 -6.61 -2.97
N SER A 304 16.71 -7.70 -2.22
CA SER A 304 15.74 -8.78 -2.06
C SER A 304 14.38 -8.30 -1.52
N LEU A 305 14.35 -7.23 -0.72
CA LEU A 305 13.10 -6.67 -0.20
C LEU A 305 12.24 -6.06 -1.31
N TRP A 306 12.88 -5.35 -2.24
CA TRP A 306 12.19 -4.72 -3.35
C TRP A 306 11.71 -5.72 -4.39
N LEU A 307 12.49 -6.78 -4.61
CA LEU A 307 12.22 -7.84 -5.58
C LEU A 307 11.26 -8.93 -5.08
N SER A 308 11.08 -9.08 -3.76
CA SER A 308 10.33 -10.18 -3.16
C SER A 308 8.90 -10.37 -3.69
N PRO A 309 8.08 -9.32 -3.92
CA PRO A 309 6.68 -9.54 -4.27
C PRO A 309 6.50 -10.21 -5.63
N ALA A 310 7.39 -9.89 -6.58
CA ALA A 310 7.33 -10.41 -7.94
C ALA A 310 7.95 -11.81 -8.07
N ARG A 311 8.33 -12.46 -6.96
CA ARG A 311 8.81 -13.85 -6.98
C ARG A 311 7.67 -14.82 -7.27
N THR A 312 6.55 -14.66 -6.58
CA THR A 312 5.36 -15.50 -6.78
C THR A 312 4.37 -14.79 -7.69
N GLY A 313 3.86 -15.47 -8.71
CA GLY A 313 2.90 -14.86 -9.64
C GLY A 313 3.53 -13.77 -10.52
N ARG A 314 4.84 -13.85 -10.78
CA ARG A 314 5.56 -12.94 -11.68
C ARG A 314 4.82 -12.83 -13.01
N ILE A 315 4.60 -11.60 -13.48
CA ILE A 315 3.98 -11.39 -14.79
C ILE A 315 5.05 -11.76 -15.84
N PRO A 316 4.78 -12.72 -16.75
CA PRO A 316 5.74 -13.04 -17.81
C PRO A 316 6.06 -11.81 -18.64
N ILE A 317 7.31 -11.65 -19.08
CA ILE A 317 7.81 -10.47 -19.82
C ILE A 317 6.88 -10.08 -20.98
N ALA A 318 6.53 -11.05 -21.82
CA ALA A 318 5.65 -10.80 -22.96
C ALA A 318 4.22 -10.40 -22.55
N ALA A 319 3.71 -10.94 -21.44
CA ALA A 319 2.41 -10.53 -20.91
C ALA A 319 2.46 -9.13 -20.29
N ALA A 320 3.56 -8.77 -19.65
CA ALA A 320 3.78 -7.44 -19.07
C ALA A 320 3.89 -6.37 -20.18
N ALA A 321 4.64 -6.67 -21.25
CA ALA A 321 4.75 -5.80 -22.43
C ALA A 321 3.39 -5.56 -23.12
N ARG A 322 2.61 -6.62 -23.35
CA ARG A 322 1.25 -6.50 -23.91
C ARG A 322 0.27 -5.76 -23.00
N ALA A 323 0.36 -5.97 -21.69
CA ALA A 323 -0.49 -5.24 -20.75
C ALA A 323 -0.23 -3.73 -20.83
N HIS A 324 1.03 -3.33 -20.95
CA HIS A 324 1.42 -1.92 -21.13
C HIS A 324 0.88 -1.33 -22.45
N GLU A 325 0.95 -2.08 -23.55
CA GLU A 325 0.32 -1.68 -24.83
C GLU A 325 -1.18 -1.44 -24.71
N ALA A 326 -1.91 -2.38 -24.11
CA ALA A 326 -3.37 -2.27 -23.92
C ALA A 326 -3.76 -1.04 -23.07
N ALA A 327 -2.96 -0.72 -22.05
CA ALA A 327 -3.15 0.47 -21.23
C ALA A 327 -2.91 1.77 -21.99
N PHE A 328 -1.86 1.81 -22.82
CA PHE A 328 -1.51 2.98 -23.58
C PHE A 328 -2.53 3.24 -24.70
N ALA A 329 -3.00 2.19 -25.37
CA ALA A 329 -4.09 2.27 -26.34
C ALA A 329 -5.40 2.78 -25.69
N SER A 330 -5.68 2.36 -24.46
CA SER A 330 -6.85 2.82 -23.69
C SER A 330 -6.73 4.27 -23.17
N LEU A 331 -5.54 4.87 -23.16
CA LEU A 331 -5.35 6.27 -22.80
C LEU A 331 -5.76 7.22 -23.94
N VAL A 332 -5.78 6.72 -25.17
CA VAL A 332 -6.09 7.46 -26.41
C VAL A 332 -7.57 7.33 -26.81
N GLY A 333 -8.29 6.32 -26.31
CA GLY A 333 -9.72 6.10 -26.54
C GLY A 333 -10.56 6.21 -25.27
N THR A 334 -11.66 6.96 -25.31
CA THR A 334 -12.58 7.17 -24.18
C THR A 334 -13.08 5.87 -23.53
N THR A 335 -13.07 5.87 -22.19
CA THR A 335 -13.83 5.04 -21.25
C THR A 335 -13.61 3.51 -21.27
N SER A 336 -12.48 3.07 -20.72
CA SER A 336 -12.46 2.01 -19.70
C SER A 336 -11.12 2.09 -18.97
N GLY A 337 -11.10 1.79 -17.67
CA GLY A 337 -9.90 1.97 -16.85
C GLY A 337 -8.69 1.17 -17.38
N ILE A 338 -7.50 1.76 -17.25
CA ILE A 338 -6.20 1.10 -17.51
C ILE A 338 -6.20 -0.30 -16.86
N PRO A 339 -5.88 -1.39 -17.59
CA PRO A 339 -5.81 -2.73 -17.02
C PRO A 339 -4.85 -2.75 -15.84
N THR A 340 -5.33 -3.16 -14.66
CA THR A 340 -4.62 -3.09 -13.37
C THR A 340 -3.22 -3.76 -13.36
N ARG A 341 -2.99 -4.72 -14.26
CA ARG A 341 -1.69 -5.40 -14.43
C ARG A 341 -0.63 -4.56 -15.17
N SER A 342 -1.07 -3.65 -16.04
CA SER A 342 -0.19 -2.75 -16.80
C SER A 342 0.41 -1.64 -15.95
N SER A 343 -0.32 -1.23 -14.90
CA SER A 343 0.12 -0.18 -13.98
C SER A 343 1.23 -0.66 -13.06
N VAL A 344 1.48 -1.97 -12.93
CA VAL A 344 2.60 -2.48 -12.13
C VAL A 344 3.93 -1.91 -12.62
N LEU A 345 4.18 -1.95 -13.93
CA LEU A 345 5.44 -1.46 -14.50
C LEU A 345 5.59 0.06 -14.42
N THR A 346 4.48 0.80 -14.46
CA THR A 346 4.51 2.26 -14.36
C THR A 346 4.49 2.76 -12.92
N THR A 347 3.98 1.96 -11.97
CA THR A 347 3.73 2.37 -10.59
C THR A 347 4.76 1.81 -9.60
N VAL A 348 5.16 0.54 -9.78
CA VAL A 348 6.13 -0.16 -8.91
C VAL A 348 7.18 -0.92 -9.73
N PRO A 349 7.92 -0.25 -10.64
CA PRO A 349 8.91 -0.91 -11.49
C PRO A 349 10.03 -1.61 -10.70
N HIS A 350 10.33 -1.16 -9.48
CA HIS A 350 11.41 -1.67 -8.64
C HIS A 350 11.26 -3.14 -8.24
N VAL A 351 10.07 -3.73 -8.40
CA VAL A 351 9.84 -5.16 -8.17
C VAL A 351 10.46 -6.04 -9.27
N TYR A 352 10.85 -5.44 -10.40
CA TYR A 352 11.56 -6.11 -11.50
C TYR A 352 13.02 -5.62 -11.58
N PRO A 353 14.00 -6.54 -11.70
CA PRO A 353 15.38 -6.21 -12.00
C PRO A 353 15.50 -5.38 -13.28
N PHE A 354 16.58 -4.62 -13.39
CA PHE A 354 16.80 -3.72 -14.52
C PHE A 354 16.81 -4.47 -15.86
N GLU A 355 17.48 -5.62 -15.90
CA GLU A 355 17.62 -6.47 -17.09
C GLU A 355 16.25 -6.93 -17.61
N GLU A 356 15.36 -7.33 -16.71
CA GLU A 356 14.01 -7.73 -17.07
C GLU A 356 13.17 -6.56 -17.55
N ARG A 357 13.29 -5.39 -16.91
CA ARG A 357 12.60 -4.17 -17.38
C ARG A 357 13.07 -3.76 -18.78
N VAL A 358 14.36 -3.88 -19.07
CA VAL A 358 14.90 -3.66 -20.43
C VAL A 358 14.31 -4.66 -21.42
N GLN A 359 14.22 -5.94 -21.04
CA GLN A 359 13.63 -6.95 -21.92
C GLN A 359 12.13 -6.69 -22.18
N MET A 360 11.37 -6.31 -21.16
CA MET A 360 9.96 -5.91 -21.32
C MET A 360 9.83 -4.69 -22.24
N PHE A 361 10.71 -3.71 -22.11
CA PHE A 361 10.74 -2.54 -22.97
C PHE A 361 11.06 -2.92 -24.44
N ARG A 362 12.06 -3.78 -24.67
CA ARG A 362 12.37 -4.26 -26.03
C ARG A 362 11.19 -4.98 -26.66
N GLU A 363 10.54 -5.87 -25.91
CA GLU A 363 9.35 -6.60 -26.38
C GLU A 363 8.21 -5.62 -26.72
N PHE A 364 7.97 -4.61 -25.88
CA PHE A 364 6.98 -3.57 -26.14
C PHE A 364 7.27 -2.80 -27.44
N ILE A 365 8.53 -2.43 -27.70
CA ILE A 365 8.93 -1.75 -28.94
C ILE A 365 8.72 -2.64 -30.16
N GLU A 366 9.00 -3.94 -30.07
CA GLU A 366 8.77 -4.87 -31.19
C GLU A 366 7.27 -5.06 -31.47
N LEU A 367 6.42 -5.10 -30.44
CA LEU A 367 4.97 -5.11 -30.60
C LEU A 367 4.45 -3.83 -31.27
N ASP A 368 4.91 -2.64 -30.84
CA ASP A 368 4.54 -1.36 -31.44
C ASP A 368 4.95 -1.29 -32.92
N LYS A 369 6.20 -1.69 -33.25
CA LYS A 369 6.66 -1.76 -34.65
C LYS A 369 5.81 -2.70 -35.49
N ALA A 370 5.46 -3.87 -34.96
CA ALA A 370 4.61 -4.84 -35.66
C ALA A 370 3.20 -4.27 -35.90
N SER A 371 2.62 -3.61 -34.90
CA SER A 371 1.32 -2.94 -34.99
C SER A 371 1.30 -1.85 -36.07
N ARG A 372 2.30 -0.96 -36.09
CA ARG A 372 2.41 0.11 -37.11
C ARG A 372 2.60 -0.43 -38.53
N ARG A 373 3.34 -1.53 -38.69
CA ARG A 373 3.48 -2.22 -39.98
C ARG A 373 2.14 -2.80 -40.45
N ALA A 374 1.37 -3.41 -39.54
CA ALA A 374 0.05 -3.95 -39.85
C ALA A 374 -0.96 -2.84 -40.21
N ASN A 375 -0.84 -1.66 -39.62
CA ASN A 375 -1.70 -0.50 -39.88
C ASN A 375 -1.29 0.32 -41.12
N GLY A 376 -0.23 -0.10 -41.85
CA GLY A 376 0.21 0.55 -43.08
C GLY A 376 0.93 1.90 -42.91
N GLU A 377 1.21 2.32 -41.67
CA GLU A 377 1.85 3.62 -41.35
C GLU A 377 3.33 3.70 -41.78
N VAL A 378 3.96 2.56 -42.08
CA VAL A 378 5.36 2.49 -42.54
C VAL A 378 5.39 2.18 -44.05
N SER A 379 4.89 3.11 -44.87
CA SER A 379 4.99 3.04 -46.34
C SER A 379 6.13 3.91 -46.85
N GLY A 380 7.30 3.29 -47.06
CA GLY A 380 8.38 3.80 -47.91
C GLY A 380 8.67 2.79 -49.05
N PRO A 381 9.46 3.13 -50.07
CA PRO A 381 9.79 2.22 -51.17
C PRO A 381 10.80 1.17 -50.68
N GLY A 382 10.29 0.16 -49.96
CA GLY A 382 11.03 -0.92 -49.29
C GLY A 382 10.43 -1.20 -47.90
N PRO A 383 10.36 -2.47 -47.43
CA PRO A 383 9.69 -2.79 -46.18
C PRO A 383 10.45 -2.19 -44.99
N GLY A 384 10.03 -1.01 -44.52
CA GLY A 384 10.44 -0.44 -43.23
C GLY A 384 11.60 0.57 -43.21
N SER A 385 12.07 1.11 -44.34
CA SER A 385 13.17 2.10 -44.36
C SER A 385 12.69 3.52 -44.66
N ILE A 386 13.14 4.49 -43.85
CA ILE A 386 12.97 5.93 -44.10
C ILE A 386 14.29 6.45 -44.68
N GLU A 387 14.23 7.08 -45.85
CA GLU A 387 15.39 7.76 -46.45
C GLU A 387 15.56 9.13 -45.80
N ILE A 388 16.76 9.40 -45.27
CA ILE A 388 17.10 10.70 -44.67
C ILE A 388 18.34 11.23 -45.37
N VAL A 389 18.20 12.33 -46.11
CA VAL A 389 19.30 12.98 -46.82
C VAL A 389 19.85 14.12 -45.97
N ILE A 390 21.08 13.96 -45.46
CA ILE A 390 21.76 14.97 -44.64
C ILE A 390 23.06 15.40 -45.32
N ARG A 391 23.27 16.71 -45.44
CA ARG A 391 24.57 17.25 -45.87
C ARG A 391 25.57 17.07 -44.74
N ARG A 392 26.66 16.33 -44.99
CA ARG A 392 27.71 16.01 -44.01
C ARG A 392 28.27 17.24 -43.27
N VAL A 393 28.29 18.41 -43.93
CA VAL A 393 28.77 19.69 -43.36
C VAL A 393 27.83 20.31 -42.32
N ASN A 394 26.59 19.85 -42.21
CA ASN A 394 25.55 20.43 -41.32
C ASN A 394 25.08 19.43 -40.25
N VAL A 395 25.83 18.36 -40.02
CA VAL A 395 25.56 17.49 -38.86
C VAL A 395 25.99 18.27 -37.63
N ALA A 396 25.03 18.57 -36.74
CA ALA A 396 25.32 19.24 -35.47
C ALA A 396 26.32 18.38 -34.69
N SER A 397 27.50 18.93 -34.46
CA SER A 397 28.55 18.36 -33.60
C SER A 397 28.21 18.57 -32.13
#